data_AF-A0A6B3EVM8-F1
#
_entry.id   AF-A0A6B3EVM8-F1
#
_cell.length_a   1.000
_cell.length_b   1.000
_cell.length_c   1.000
_cell.angle_alpha   90.00
_cell.angle_beta   90.00
_cell.angle_gamma   90.00
#
_symmetry.space_group_name_H-M   'P 1'
#
loop_
_entity.id
_entity.type
_entity.pdbx_description
1 polymer ?
#
loop_
_entity_poly.entity_id
_entity_poly.type
_entity_poly.pdbx_seq_one_letter_code
_entity_poly.pdbx_strand_id
1 'polypeptide(L)'
;GVCLSLIAQIGEQIDYLRFMPPRTEKNRRAWWTAVVMAGPGWVVLGALKQAIGVFLAVYILSGVGPAAATEPIQQFRGAFEAMMPSWLVVPLAVVLVVISQIKINVTNAYSGSLAWTNSFTRVTRRYPGRMVFVLVNLGFALALMEADMFSFLNDILSFYSNCAIAWVVTVATDIMVNKYVLKLSPLQPEFRRGMLYAVNPVGVVSFVAAS
;
A
#
# COMPACT_ATOMS: atom_id res chain seq x y z
N GLY A 1 1.80 6.31 12.81
CA GLY A 1 2.04 6.58 11.38
C GLY A 1 2.16 5.30 10.57
N VAL A 2 3.28 4.58 10.71
CA VAL A 2 3.67 3.43 9.85
C VAL A 2 2.57 2.38 9.62
N CYS A 3 1.83 1.96 10.66
CA CYS A 3 0.76 0.96 10.46
C CYS A 3 -0.46 1.52 9.70
N LEU A 4 -0.73 2.81 9.86
CA LEU A 4 -1.85 3.50 9.20
C LEU A 4 -1.51 3.82 7.73
N SER A 5 -0.23 4.03 7.39
CA SER A 5 0.18 4.20 5.99
C SER A 5 -0.05 2.94 5.14
N LEU A 6 -0.09 1.75 5.76
CA LEU A 6 -0.42 0.51 5.06
C LEU A 6 -1.88 0.45 4.59
N ILE A 7 -2.78 1.27 5.16
CA ILE A 7 -4.19 1.35 4.75
C ILE A 7 -4.31 1.80 3.30
N ALA A 8 -3.39 2.63 2.81
CA ALA A 8 -3.41 3.06 1.42
C ALA A 8 -3.14 1.92 0.42
N GLN A 9 -2.52 0.81 0.85
CA GLN A 9 -2.33 -0.39 0.01
C GLN A 9 -3.65 -1.10 -0.30
N ILE A 10 -4.75 -0.73 0.38
CA ILE A 10 -6.10 -1.21 0.04
C ILE A 10 -6.48 -0.83 -1.40
N GLY A 11 -5.99 0.30 -1.91
CA GLY A 11 -6.24 0.72 -3.29
C GLY A 11 -5.71 -0.29 -4.33
N GLU A 12 -4.53 -0.86 -4.07
CA GLU A 12 -3.93 -1.89 -4.93
C GLU A 12 -4.67 -3.23 -4.81
N GLN A 13 -5.15 -3.56 -3.61
CA GLN A 13 -5.95 -4.76 -3.38
C GLN A 13 -7.32 -4.69 -4.09
N ILE A 14 -7.92 -3.51 -4.17
CA ILE A 14 -9.20 -3.29 -4.87
C ILE A 14 -9.08 -3.55 -6.38
N ASP A 15 -7.93 -3.29 -6.99
CA ASP A 15 -7.73 -3.55 -8.42
C ASP A 15 -7.82 -5.06 -8.75
N TYR A 16 -7.38 -5.94 -7.84
CA TYR A 16 -7.58 -7.38 -8.00
C TYR A 16 -9.05 -7.79 -7.86
N LEU A 17 -9.79 -7.15 -6.95
CA LEU A 17 -11.21 -7.42 -6.74
C LEU A 17 -12.06 -7.04 -7.97
N ARG A 18 -11.58 -6.15 -8.83
CA ARG A 18 -12.24 -5.74 -10.08
C ARG A 18 -12.37 -6.87 -11.09
N PHE A 19 -11.48 -7.86 -11.04
CA PHE A 19 -11.51 -9.00 -11.96
C PHE A 19 -12.36 -10.17 -11.46
N MET A 20 -12.99 -10.05 -10.29
CA MET A 20 -13.83 -11.11 -9.76
C MET A 20 -15.16 -11.22 -10.53
N PRO A 21 -15.64 -12.45 -10.80
CA PRO A 21 -16.92 -12.65 -11.44
C PRO A 21 -18.07 -12.12 -10.55
N PRO A 22 -19.19 -11.70 -11.15
CA PRO A 22 -20.34 -11.24 -10.40
C PRO A 22 -20.85 -12.32 -9.43
N ARG A 23 -21.22 -11.89 -8.23
CA ARG A 23 -21.71 -12.78 -7.17
C ARG A 23 -23.07 -13.36 -7.58
N THR A 24 -23.15 -14.68 -7.61
CA THR A 24 -24.35 -15.48 -7.84
C THR A 24 -24.59 -16.41 -6.65
N GLU A 25 -25.79 -16.96 -6.53
CA GLU A 25 -26.13 -17.86 -5.43
C GLU A 25 -25.29 -19.14 -5.43
N LYS A 26 -24.92 -19.62 -6.63
CA LYS A 26 -24.05 -20.79 -6.85
C LYS A 26 -22.58 -20.55 -6.49
N ASN A 27 -22.06 -19.34 -6.71
CA ASN A 27 -20.65 -19.02 -6.45
C ASN A 27 -20.41 -18.34 -5.09
N ARG A 28 -21.44 -18.10 -4.28
CA ARG A 28 -21.37 -17.28 -3.04
C ARG A 28 -20.25 -17.70 -2.10
N ARG A 29 -20.05 -19.00 -1.89
CA ARG A 29 -18.98 -19.51 -0.99
C ARG A 29 -17.60 -19.25 -1.58
N ALA A 30 -17.39 -19.63 -2.85
CA ALA A 30 -16.12 -19.41 -3.56
C ALA A 30 -15.77 -17.92 -3.67
N TRP A 31 -16.78 -17.07 -3.88
CA TRP A 31 -16.64 -15.63 -3.95
C TRP A 31 -16.16 -15.05 -2.62
N TRP A 32 -16.82 -15.39 -1.50
CA TRP A 32 -16.39 -14.93 -0.18
C TRP A 32 -15.03 -15.47 0.24
N THR A 33 -14.72 -16.73 -0.05
CA THR A 33 -13.38 -17.27 0.22
C THR A 33 -12.31 -16.55 -0.60
N ALA A 34 -12.57 -16.26 -1.87
CA ALA A 34 -11.64 -15.49 -2.71
C ALA A 34 -11.47 -14.06 -2.20
N VAL A 35 -12.55 -13.38 -1.80
CA VAL A 35 -12.48 -12.03 -1.23
C VAL A 35 -11.68 -12.01 0.05
N VAL A 36 -11.96 -12.93 0.99
CA VAL A 36 -11.23 -12.98 2.28
C VAL A 36 -9.77 -13.33 2.05
N MET A 37 -9.46 -14.32 1.22
CA MET A 37 -8.08 -14.74 0.96
C MET A 37 -7.28 -13.73 0.13
N ALA A 38 -7.91 -12.94 -0.74
CA ALA A 38 -7.25 -11.93 -1.54
C ALA A 38 -7.17 -10.57 -0.84
N GLY A 39 -8.17 -10.20 -0.03
CA GLY A 39 -8.26 -8.90 0.63
C GLY A 39 -8.05 -8.98 2.15
N PRO A 40 -9.10 -8.84 2.97
CA PRO A 40 -8.98 -8.60 4.41
C PRO A 40 -8.32 -9.73 5.22
N GLY A 41 -8.31 -10.97 4.73
CA GLY A 41 -7.67 -12.10 5.41
C GLY A 41 -6.15 -11.96 5.52
N TRP A 42 -5.52 -11.17 4.65
CA TRP A 42 -4.08 -10.87 4.72
C TRP A 42 -3.69 -10.09 5.98
N VAL A 43 -4.65 -9.46 6.68
CA VAL A 43 -4.41 -8.80 7.97
C VAL A 43 -3.84 -9.79 8.99
N VAL A 44 -4.28 -11.05 8.99
CA VAL A 44 -3.77 -12.08 9.92
C VAL A 44 -2.30 -12.39 9.64
N LEU A 45 -1.94 -12.57 8.37
CA LEU A 45 -0.55 -12.81 7.97
C LEU A 45 0.33 -11.57 8.25
N GLY A 46 -0.19 -10.37 8.00
CA GLY A 46 0.47 -9.11 8.33
C GLY A 46 0.71 -8.94 9.83
N ALA A 47 -0.29 -9.21 10.66
CA ALA A 47 -0.18 -9.15 12.11
C ALA A 47 0.82 -10.19 12.65
N LEU A 48 0.78 -11.42 12.13
CA LEU A 48 1.73 -12.46 12.49
C LEU A 48 3.16 -12.05 12.12
N LYS A 49 3.37 -11.52 10.91
CA LYS A 49 4.67 -11.03 10.47
C LYS A 49 5.17 -9.89 11.37
N GLN A 50 4.30 -8.95 11.73
CA GLN A 50 4.65 -7.83 12.60
C GLN A 50 5.01 -8.32 14.01
N ALA A 51 4.26 -9.28 14.56
CA ALA A 51 4.54 -9.89 15.86
C ALA A 51 5.90 -10.62 15.86
N ILE A 52 6.20 -11.39 14.81
CA ILE A 52 7.50 -12.05 14.64
C ILE A 52 8.62 -11.00 14.55
N GLY A 53 8.45 -9.95 13.76
CA GLY A 53 9.45 -8.88 13.61
C GLY A 53 9.73 -8.15 14.93
N VAL A 54 8.70 -7.86 15.72
CA VAL A 54 8.86 -7.24 17.04
C VAL A 54 9.58 -8.19 18.00
N PHE A 55 9.19 -9.48 18.03
CA PHE A 55 9.85 -10.48 18.86
C PHE A 55 11.33 -10.62 18.53
N LEU A 56 11.66 -10.66 17.23
CA LEU A 56 13.03 -10.78 16.74
C LEU A 56 13.85 -9.51 17.01
N ALA A 57 13.25 -8.34 16.87
CA ALA A 57 13.89 -7.07 17.23
C ALA A 57 14.23 -7.02 18.73
N VAL A 58 13.32 -7.44 19.61
CA VAL A 58 13.56 -7.53 21.07
C VAL A 58 14.63 -8.57 21.39
N TYR A 59 14.63 -9.71 20.71
CA TYR A 59 15.63 -10.77 20.89
C TYR A 59 17.05 -10.33 20.48
N ILE A 60 17.17 -9.48 19.45
CA ILE A 60 18.46 -9.00 18.93
C ILE A 60 18.95 -7.75 19.67
N LEU A 61 18.02 -6.95 20.21
CA LEU A 61 18.31 -5.78 21.05
C LEU A 61 19.20 -6.12 22.26
N SER A 62 19.08 -7.32 22.82
CA SER A 62 19.90 -7.77 23.96
C SER A 62 21.32 -8.21 23.57
N GLY A 63 21.62 -8.42 22.28
CA GLY A 63 22.91 -8.98 21.82
C GLY A 63 23.77 -8.06 20.95
N VAL A 64 23.20 -7.14 20.17
CA VAL A 64 23.93 -6.42 19.09
C VAL A 64 23.78 -4.89 19.12
N GLY A 65 22.94 -4.36 20.03
CA GLY A 65 22.72 -2.92 20.21
C GLY A 65 21.69 -2.29 19.25
N PRO A 66 21.20 -1.07 19.54
CA PRO A 66 19.99 -0.50 18.91
C PRO A 66 20.14 -0.21 17.41
N ALA A 67 21.34 0.14 16.95
CA ALA A 67 21.60 0.55 15.57
C ALA A 67 21.63 -0.63 14.57
N ALA A 68 22.02 -1.83 15.03
CA ALA A 68 22.06 -3.04 14.20
C ALA A 68 20.69 -3.76 14.16
N ALA A 69 19.85 -3.54 15.17
CA ALA A 69 18.54 -4.19 15.29
C ALA A 69 17.53 -3.71 14.22
N THR A 70 17.75 -2.56 13.60
CA THR A 70 16.89 -2.03 12.52
C THR A 70 17.23 -2.58 11.15
N GLU A 71 18.39 -3.22 10.98
CA GLU A 71 18.81 -3.77 9.68
C GLU A 71 18.20 -5.17 9.44
N PRO A 72 17.45 -5.38 8.35
CA PRO A 72 16.80 -6.65 8.05
C PRO A 72 17.79 -7.83 7.98
N ILE A 73 19.00 -7.59 7.49
CA ILE A 73 20.03 -8.63 7.36
C ILE A 73 20.49 -9.11 8.73
N GLN A 74 20.64 -8.22 9.71
CA GLN A 74 21.01 -8.59 11.09
C GLN A 74 19.85 -9.31 11.79
N GLN A 75 18.61 -8.88 11.52
CA GLN A 75 17.41 -9.56 11.99
C GLN A 75 17.35 -11.02 11.51
N PHE A 76 17.53 -11.25 10.21
CA PHE A 76 17.57 -12.59 9.65
C PHE A 76 18.77 -13.40 10.13
N ARG A 77 19.94 -12.79 10.29
CA ARG A 77 21.13 -13.47 10.80
C ARG A 77 20.91 -14.04 12.21
N GLY A 78 20.34 -13.24 13.12
CA GLY A 78 20.01 -13.70 14.48
C GLY A 78 18.97 -14.84 14.52
N ALA A 79 18.01 -14.87 13.58
CA ALA A 79 17.04 -15.96 13.48
C ALA A 79 17.63 -17.26 12.90
N PHE A 80 18.47 -17.13 11.87
CA PHE A 80 18.92 -18.25 11.06
C PHE A 80 20.23 -18.90 11.56
N GLU A 81 21.05 -18.21 12.35
CA GLU A 81 22.22 -18.81 13.01
C GLU A 81 21.84 -19.97 13.95
N ALA A 82 20.61 -19.99 14.48
CA ALA A 82 20.11 -21.07 15.34
C ALA A 82 19.59 -22.30 14.58
N MET A 83 19.32 -22.19 13.27
CA MET A 83 18.62 -23.23 12.49
C MET A 83 19.41 -23.74 11.28
N MET A 84 20.47 -23.05 10.83
CA MET A 84 21.23 -23.39 9.63
C MET A 84 22.74 -23.20 9.80
N PRO A 85 23.57 -23.86 8.96
CA PRO A 85 25.00 -23.66 8.95
C PRO A 85 25.37 -22.20 8.67
N SER A 86 26.28 -21.62 9.45
CA SER A 86 26.63 -20.19 9.44
C SER A 86 27.04 -19.65 8.06
N TRP A 87 27.57 -20.49 7.18
CA TRP A 87 27.98 -20.12 5.81
C TRP A 87 26.80 -19.94 4.84
N LEU A 88 25.64 -20.54 5.11
CA LEU A 88 24.46 -20.52 4.23
C LEU A 88 23.48 -19.39 4.59
N VAL A 89 23.53 -18.90 5.83
CA VAL A 89 22.60 -17.91 6.39
C VAL A 89 22.64 -16.59 5.62
N VAL A 90 23.83 -16.02 5.44
CA VAL A 90 24.01 -14.70 4.82
C VAL A 90 23.62 -14.72 3.33
N PRO A 91 24.08 -15.67 2.49
CA PRO A 91 23.67 -15.74 1.08
C PRO A 91 22.16 -15.88 0.91
N LEU A 92 21.52 -16.75 1.70
CA LEU A 92 20.07 -16.97 1.61
C LEU A 92 19.28 -15.73 2.02
N ALA A 93 19.69 -15.07 3.12
CA ALA A 93 19.07 -13.84 3.59
C ALA A 93 19.20 -12.72 2.55
N VAL A 94 20.39 -12.55 1.95
CA VAL A 94 20.61 -11.55 0.90
C VAL A 94 19.72 -11.82 -0.31
N VAL A 95 19.66 -13.07 -0.80
CA VAL A 95 18.80 -13.44 -1.93
C VAL A 95 17.34 -13.14 -1.63
N LEU A 96 16.85 -13.53 -0.45
CA LEU A 96 15.47 -13.30 -0.03
C LEU A 96 15.14 -11.81 0.09
N VAL A 97 16.05 -11.03 0.68
CA VAL A 97 15.91 -9.58 0.82
C VAL A 97 15.90 -8.91 -0.55
N VAL A 98 16.85 -9.24 -1.44
CA VAL A 98 16.93 -8.66 -2.79
C VAL A 98 15.67 -8.95 -3.59
N ILE A 99 15.20 -10.21 -3.61
CA ILE A 99 13.95 -10.57 -4.31
C ILE A 99 12.76 -9.79 -3.75
N SER A 100 12.69 -9.67 -2.42
CA SER A 100 11.61 -8.92 -1.75
C SER A 100 11.65 -7.43 -2.11
N GLN A 101 12.83 -6.81 -2.07
CA GLN A 101 13.02 -5.40 -2.39
C GLN A 101 12.72 -5.12 -3.87
N ILE A 102 13.14 -5.99 -4.79
CA ILE A 102 12.80 -5.88 -6.21
C ILE A 102 11.29 -5.88 -6.40
N LYS A 103 10.58 -6.85 -5.80
CA LYS A 103 9.13 -6.95 -5.92
C LYS A 103 8.45 -5.67 -5.42
N ILE A 104 8.82 -5.20 -4.23
CA ILE A 104 8.25 -4.00 -3.61
C ILE A 104 8.51 -2.76 -4.49
N ASN A 105 9.75 -2.57 -4.96
CA ASN A 105 10.10 -1.40 -5.78
C ASN A 105 9.43 -1.42 -7.16
N VAL A 106 9.30 -2.59 -7.79
CA VAL A 106 8.58 -2.74 -9.06
C VAL A 106 7.10 -2.40 -8.88
N THR A 107 6.46 -2.88 -7.82
CA THR A 107 5.08 -2.54 -7.50
C THR A 107 4.91 -1.03 -7.26
N ASN A 108 5.80 -0.42 -6.47
CA ASN A 108 5.75 1.03 -6.20
C ASN A 108 5.93 1.86 -7.49
N ALA A 109 6.84 1.45 -8.38
CA ALA A 109 7.04 2.10 -9.68
C ALA A 109 5.82 1.93 -10.62
N TYR A 110 5.21 0.75 -10.62
CA TYR A 110 4.02 0.46 -11.40
C TYR A 110 2.84 1.34 -10.94
N SER A 111 2.51 1.32 -9.65
CA SER A 111 1.37 2.05 -9.09
C SER A 111 1.58 3.57 -9.21
N GLY A 112 2.78 4.07 -8.91
CA GLY A 112 3.12 5.49 -9.07
C GLY A 112 3.01 5.97 -10.52
N SER A 113 3.55 5.21 -11.48
CA SER A 113 3.44 5.59 -12.89
C SER A 113 2.01 5.60 -13.41
N LEU A 114 1.15 4.68 -12.95
CA LEU A 114 -0.27 4.67 -13.31
C LEU A 114 -1.01 5.88 -12.73
N ALA A 115 -0.76 6.22 -11.46
CA ALA A 115 -1.36 7.36 -10.80
C ALA A 115 -1.01 8.69 -11.48
N TRP A 116 0.28 8.88 -11.80
CA TRP A 116 0.75 10.05 -12.54
C TRP A 116 0.17 10.13 -13.95
N THR A 117 0.14 8.99 -14.66
CA THR A 117 -0.45 8.93 -16.01
C THR A 117 -1.93 9.31 -15.99
N ASN A 118 -2.71 8.77 -15.04
CA ASN A 118 -4.13 9.07 -14.91
C ASN A 118 -4.38 10.54 -14.54
N SER A 119 -3.56 11.11 -13.64
CA SER A 119 -3.69 12.50 -13.21
C SER A 119 -3.32 13.47 -14.36
N PHE A 120 -2.20 13.22 -15.03
CA PHE A 120 -1.74 14.06 -16.13
C PHE A 120 -2.69 14.02 -17.32
N THR A 121 -3.17 12.83 -17.69
CA THR A 121 -4.16 12.69 -18.77
C THR A 121 -5.49 13.35 -18.45
N ARG A 122 -5.87 13.41 -17.16
CA ARG A 122 -7.07 14.14 -16.71
C ARG A 122 -6.93 15.65 -16.87
N VAL A 123 -5.75 16.20 -16.59
CA VAL A 123 -5.48 17.65 -16.66
C VAL A 123 -5.21 18.10 -18.10
N THR A 124 -4.35 17.38 -18.82
CA THR A 124 -3.84 17.82 -20.13
C THR A 124 -4.53 17.18 -21.33
N ARG A 125 -5.36 16.14 -21.11
CA ARG A 125 -5.96 15.28 -22.15
C ARG A 125 -4.95 14.67 -23.14
N ARG A 126 -3.65 14.69 -22.81
CA ARG A 126 -2.56 14.12 -23.62
C ARG A 126 -1.94 12.92 -22.91
N TYR A 127 -1.58 11.90 -23.68
CA TYR A 127 -0.94 10.69 -23.16
C TYR A 127 0.52 10.62 -23.65
N PRO A 128 1.50 11.12 -22.88
CA PRO A 128 2.91 11.14 -23.28
C PRO A 128 3.62 9.79 -23.18
N GLY A 129 2.94 8.73 -22.73
CA GLY A 129 3.52 7.39 -22.55
C GLY A 129 3.94 7.12 -21.11
N ARG A 130 3.76 5.87 -20.65
CA ARG A 130 3.96 5.47 -19.26
C ARG A 130 5.42 5.58 -18.79
N MET A 131 6.38 5.38 -19.69
CA MET A 131 7.81 5.39 -19.38
C MET A 131 8.27 6.72 -18.78
N VAL A 132 7.73 7.85 -19.27
CA VAL A 132 8.05 9.19 -18.73
C VAL A 132 7.68 9.27 -17.25
N PHE A 133 6.51 8.78 -16.87
CA PHE A 133 6.05 8.80 -15.48
C PHE A 133 6.79 7.80 -14.59
N VAL A 134 7.28 6.68 -15.13
CA VAL A 134 8.19 5.79 -14.39
C VAL A 134 9.50 6.50 -14.07
N LEU A 135 10.09 7.20 -15.04
CA LEU A 135 11.34 7.95 -14.85
C LEU A 135 11.18 9.10 -13.86
N VAL A 136 10.06 9.84 -13.93
CA VAL A 136 9.74 10.90 -12.94
C VAL A 136 9.61 10.30 -11.55
N ASN A 137 8.88 9.19 -11.40
CA ASN A 137 8.70 8.54 -10.11
C ASN A 137 10.03 8.01 -9.54
N LEU A 138 10.89 7.46 -10.40
CA LEU A 138 12.24 7.03 -10.03
C LEU A 138 13.11 8.21 -9.59
N GLY A 139 13.04 9.35 -10.31
CA GLY A 139 13.77 10.56 -9.97
C GLY A 139 13.40 11.10 -8.58
N PHE A 140 12.10 11.17 -8.27
CA PHE A 140 11.64 11.54 -6.92
C PHE A 140 12.11 10.54 -5.85
N ALA A 141 12.05 9.23 -6.14
CA ALA A 141 12.51 8.21 -5.20
C ALA A 141 14.01 8.35 -4.90
N LEU A 142 14.84 8.57 -5.92
CA LEU A 142 16.29 8.77 -5.75
C LEU A 142 16.61 10.07 -4.99
N ALA A 143 15.93 11.17 -5.32
CA ALA A 143 16.12 12.44 -4.61
C ALA A 143 15.77 12.34 -3.12
N LEU A 144 14.69 11.62 -2.78
CA LEU A 144 14.30 11.38 -1.39
C LEU A 144 15.29 10.47 -0.65
N MET A 145 15.88 9.50 -1.33
CA MET A 145 16.93 8.64 -0.75
C MET A 145 18.21 9.44 -0.44
N GLU A 146 18.62 10.32 -1.35
CA GLU A 146 19.82 11.16 -1.18
C GLU A 146 19.63 12.24 -0.10
N ALA A 147 18.40 12.71 0.11
CA ALA A 147 18.05 13.77 1.06
C ALA A 147 17.88 13.27 2.52
N ASP A 148 18.55 12.18 2.91
CA ASP A 148 18.46 11.58 4.26
C ASP A 148 17.03 11.25 4.69
N MET A 149 16.44 10.31 3.94
CA MET A 149 15.06 9.83 4.09
C MET A 149 14.65 9.52 5.54
N PHE A 150 15.57 9.10 6.40
CA PHE A 150 15.26 8.72 7.78
C PHE A 150 14.81 9.89 8.65
N SER A 151 15.40 11.07 8.45
CA SER A 151 15.00 12.29 9.16
C SER A 151 13.60 12.76 8.75
N PHE A 152 13.26 12.57 7.47
CA PHE A 152 12.03 13.05 6.86
C PHE A 152 10.89 12.00 6.89
N LEU A 153 11.22 10.73 7.16
CA LEU A 153 10.30 9.59 7.13
C LEU A 153 9.17 9.73 8.15
N ASN A 154 9.48 10.12 9.38
CA ASN A 154 8.47 10.25 10.44
C ASN A 154 7.45 11.35 10.12
N ASP A 155 7.91 12.48 9.58
CA ASP A 155 7.05 13.60 9.22
C ASP A 155 6.20 13.27 8.00
N ILE A 156 6.79 12.71 6.93
CA ILE A 156 6.03 12.27 5.75
C ILE A 156 5.02 11.19 6.12
N LEU A 157 5.41 10.20 6.93
CA LEU A 157 4.50 9.12 7.32
C LEU A 157 3.34 9.61 8.17
N SER A 158 3.57 10.59 9.03
CA SER A 158 2.52 11.19 9.86
C SER A 158 1.54 11.99 9.01
N PHE A 159 2.05 12.83 8.11
CA PHE A 159 1.23 13.56 7.12
C PHE A 159 0.43 12.59 6.24
N TYR A 160 1.11 11.58 5.68
CA TYR A 160 0.50 10.58 4.83
C TYR A 160 -0.59 9.78 5.54
N SER A 161 -0.39 9.44 6.82
CA SER A 161 -1.39 8.72 7.63
C SER A 161 -2.66 9.55 7.84
N ASN A 162 -2.54 10.85 8.08
CA ASN A 162 -3.68 11.75 8.24
C ASN A 162 -4.50 11.82 6.94
N CYS A 163 -3.82 12.01 5.80
CA CYS A 163 -4.47 11.96 4.50
C CYS A 163 -5.15 10.60 4.26
N ALA A 164 -4.48 9.49 4.53
CA ALA A 164 -5.05 8.16 4.32
C ALA A 164 -6.34 7.95 5.14
N ILE A 165 -6.36 8.39 6.40
CA ILE A 165 -7.55 8.31 7.26
C ILE A 165 -8.66 9.21 6.74
N ALA A 166 -8.36 10.49 6.46
CA ALA A 166 -9.33 11.44 5.93
C ALA A 166 -9.99 10.92 4.64
N TRP A 167 -9.20 10.32 3.75
CA TRP A 167 -9.70 9.72 2.52
C TRP A 167 -10.62 8.52 2.78
N VAL A 168 -10.19 7.56 3.60
CA VAL A 168 -10.97 6.35 3.91
C VAL A 168 -12.30 6.71 4.56
N VAL A 169 -12.28 7.61 5.54
CA VAL A 169 -13.49 8.06 6.24
C VAL A 169 -14.42 8.80 5.28
N THR A 170 -13.89 9.68 4.44
CA THR A 170 -14.70 10.40 3.44
C THR A 170 -15.37 9.44 2.47
N VAL A 171 -14.64 8.45 1.95
CA VAL A 171 -15.20 7.43 1.05
C VAL A 171 -16.23 6.55 1.77
N ALA A 172 -15.93 6.11 2.99
CA ALA A 172 -16.85 5.28 3.77
C ALA A 172 -18.16 6.01 4.09
N THR A 173 -18.08 7.29 4.45
CA THR A 173 -19.24 8.14 4.72
C THR A 173 -20.05 8.42 3.45
N ASP A 174 -19.41 8.67 2.31
CA ASP A 174 -20.12 8.84 1.03
C ASP A 174 -20.91 7.57 0.67
N ILE A 175 -20.31 6.39 0.84
CA ILE A 175 -20.98 5.12 0.58
C ILE A 175 -22.10 4.87 1.59
N MET A 176 -21.84 4.94 2.90
CA MET A 176 -22.87 4.64 3.91
C MET A 176 -23.99 5.68 3.92
N VAL A 177 -23.65 6.96 3.95
CA VAL A 177 -24.62 8.04 4.16
C VAL A 177 -25.23 8.49 2.83
N ASN A 178 -24.43 8.98 1.88
CA ASN A 178 -24.99 9.55 0.65
C ASN A 178 -25.64 8.49 -0.24
N LYS A 179 -25.04 7.30 -0.32
CA LYS A 179 -25.52 6.23 -1.21
C LYS A 179 -26.57 5.32 -0.56
N TYR A 180 -26.33 4.82 0.66
CA TYR A 180 -27.26 3.87 1.30
C TYR A 180 -28.37 4.52 2.14
N VAL A 181 -28.07 5.59 2.89
CA VAL A 181 -29.07 6.25 3.75
C VAL A 181 -29.89 7.28 2.96
N LEU A 182 -29.22 8.22 2.28
CA LEU A 182 -29.85 9.36 1.61
C LEU A 182 -30.26 9.06 0.16
N LYS A 183 -29.78 7.97 -0.43
CA LYS A 183 -30.05 7.53 -1.82
C LYS A 183 -29.80 8.63 -2.87
N LEU A 184 -28.86 9.54 -2.60
CA LEU A 184 -28.53 10.67 -3.49
C LEU A 184 -27.68 10.26 -4.69
N SER A 185 -27.09 9.06 -4.65
CA SER A 185 -26.18 8.54 -5.66
C SER A 185 -26.64 7.17 -6.18
N PRO A 186 -26.51 6.89 -7.50
CA PRO A 186 -26.93 5.62 -8.09
C PRO A 186 -26.22 4.42 -7.44
N LEU A 187 -26.98 3.35 -7.17
CA LEU A 187 -26.52 2.16 -6.46
C LEU A 187 -25.38 1.42 -7.19
N GLN A 188 -25.34 1.49 -8.51
CA GLN A 188 -24.24 0.93 -9.31
C GLN A 188 -23.21 2.02 -9.63
N PRO A 189 -21.92 1.80 -9.33
CA PRO A 189 -20.87 2.74 -9.73
C PRO A 189 -20.78 2.79 -11.27
N GLU A 190 -21.00 3.97 -11.83
CA GLU A 190 -20.95 4.23 -13.26
C GLU A 190 -19.49 4.39 -13.69
N PHE A 191 -18.95 3.46 -14.46
CA PHE A 191 -17.53 3.48 -14.89
C PHE A 191 -17.29 4.22 -16.22
N ARG A 192 -18.35 4.70 -16.88
CA ARG A 192 -18.24 5.42 -18.15
C ARG A 192 -17.70 6.83 -17.92
N ARG A 193 -16.46 7.05 -18.36
CA ARG A 193 -15.68 8.30 -18.19
C ARG A 193 -16.41 9.58 -18.64
N GLY A 194 -17.31 9.49 -19.62
CA GLY A 194 -18.07 10.64 -20.14
C GLY A 194 -19.29 11.05 -19.31
N MET A 195 -19.72 10.22 -18.35
CA MET A 195 -20.92 10.44 -17.52
C MET A 195 -20.57 10.92 -16.10
N LEU A 196 -19.28 11.02 -15.77
CA LEU A 196 -18.79 11.39 -14.45
C LEU A 196 -18.17 12.78 -14.48
N TYR A 197 -18.52 13.61 -13.50
CA TYR A 197 -17.85 14.88 -13.29
C TYR A 197 -16.36 14.68 -12.97
N ALA A 198 -15.53 15.59 -13.47
CA ALA A 198 -14.07 15.52 -13.29
C ALA A 198 -13.65 15.67 -11.82
N VAL A 199 -14.48 16.30 -10.98
CA VAL A 199 -14.23 16.49 -9.56
C VAL A 199 -15.54 16.25 -8.81
N ASN A 200 -15.52 15.45 -7.74
CA ASN A 200 -16.61 15.38 -6.78
C ASN A 200 -16.36 16.42 -5.68
N PRO A 201 -17.07 17.56 -5.67
CA PRO A 201 -16.82 18.62 -4.70
C PRO A 201 -17.06 18.15 -3.26
N VAL A 202 -18.04 17.27 -3.02
CA VAL A 202 -18.34 16.76 -1.67
C VAL A 202 -17.17 15.93 -1.13
N GLY A 203 -16.62 15.03 -1.95
CA GLY A 203 -15.48 14.20 -1.57
C GLY A 203 -14.20 15.01 -1.39
N VAL A 204 -13.91 15.94 -2.31
CA VAL A 204 -12.69 16.75 -2.26
C VAL A 204 -12.72 17.75 -1.11
N VAL A 205 -13.84 18.45 -0.91
CA VAL A 205 -13.97 19.42 0.20
C VAL A 205 -13.90 18.72 1.55
N SER A 206 -14.57 17.57 1.71
CA SER A 206 -14.52 16.81 2.97
C SER A 206 -13.12 16.27 3.27
N PHE A 207 -12.41 15.78 2.24
CA PHE A 207 -11.03 15.34 2.39
C PHE A 207 -10.09 16.47 2.78
N VAL A 208 -10.16 17.62 2.10
CA VAL A 208 -9.30 18.78 2.37
C VAL A 208 -9.58 19.39 3.75
N ALA A 209 -10.84 19.45 4.17
CA ALA A 209 -11.20 19.95 5.49
C ALA A 209 -10.78 19.02 6.65
N ALA A 210 -10.58 17.73 6.36
CA ALA A 210 -10.21 16.72 7.35
C ALA A 210 -8.72 16.33 7.36
N SER A 211 -7.94 16.78 6.37
CA SER A 211 -6.51 16.44 6.21
C SER A 211 -5.58 17.41 6.92
#